data_AF-A0A8C6QB33-F1
#
_entry.id   AF-A0A8C6QB33-F1
#
_cell.length_a   1.000
_cell.length_b   1.000
_cell.length_c   1.000
_cell.angle_alpha   90.00
_cell.angle_beta   90.00
_cell.angle_gamma   90.00
#
_symmetry.space_group_name_H-M   'P 1'
#
loop_
_entity.id
_entity.type
_entity.pdbx_description
1 polymer ?
#
loop_
_entity_poly.entity_id
_entity_poly.type
_entity_poly.pdbx_seq_one_letter_code
_entity_poly.pdbx_strand_id
1 'polypeptide(L)'
;MKFLGPLENQRWSFLLERAISREAQMWKVNVPKIHTNQNVSPSQRDEVIQWLAKLKYQFNLYPETFALASSLLDRFLATVKAHPKYLNCIAISCFFLAAKTVEEDEKIPVLKVLARDSFCGCSSSEILRMERIILDKLNWDLHTATPLDFLHIFHAIAVSTRPQLLFSLPKL
;
A
#
# COMPACT_ATOMS: atom_id res chain seq x y z
N MET A 1 26.88 -28.21 0.70
CA MET A 1 26.23 -27.10 -0.03
C MET A 1 25.39 -27.70 -1.13
N LYS A 2 24.06 -27.74 -0.99
CA LYS A 2 23.18 -28.15 -2.10
C LYS A 2 22.88 -26.90 -2.91
N PHE A 3 23.27 -26.92 -4.18
CA PHE A 3 22.85 -25.93 -5.17
C PHE A 3 21.32 -25.79 -5.15
N LEU A 4 20.84 -24.56 -5.25
CA LEU A 4 19.44 -24.22 -5.52
C LEU A 4 18.93 -25.08 -6.67
N GLY A 5 17.86 -25.84 -6.42
CA GLY A 5 17.24 -26.66 -7.46
C GLY A 5 16.68 -25.78 -8.59
N PRO A 6 16.54 -26.32 -9.83
CA PRO A 6 16.00 -25.58 -10.97
C PRO A 6 14.62 -24.93 -10.69
N LEU A 7 13.81 -25.55 -9.84
CA LEU A 7 12.45 -25.15 -9.52
C LEU A 7 12.36 -23.87 -8.66
N GLU A 8 13.29 -23.64 -7.74
CA GLU A 8 13.28 -22.43 -6.89
C GLU A 8 13.72 -21.19 -7.67
N ASN A 9 14.73 -21.34 -8.54
CA ASN A 9 15.15 -20.27 -9.44
C ASN A 9 14.03 -19.88 -10.43
N GLN A 10 13.29 -20.86 -10.95
CA GLN A 10 12.11 -20.62 -11.78
C GLN A 10 11.00 -19.89 -11.02
N ARG A 11 10.78 -20.22 -9.74
CA ARG A 11 9.78 -19.54 -8.90
C ARG A 11 10.12 -18.06 -8.69
N TRP A 12 11.37 -17.73 -8.39
CA TRP A 12 11.77 -16.33 -8.17
C TRP A 12 11.76 -15.51 -9.46
N SER A 13 12.17 -16.09 -10.59
CA SER A 13 12.03 -15.46 -11.92
C SER A 13 10.58 -15.12 -12.22
N PHE A 14 9.67 -16.08 -12.02
CA PHE A 14 8.25 -15.89 -12.23
C PHE A 14 7.66 -14.79 -11.33
N LEU A 15 8.03 -14.74 -10.05
CA LEU A 15 7.56 -13.71 -9.13
C LEU A 15 8.05 -12.31 -9.53
N LEU A 16 9.32 -12.20 -9.95
CA LEU A 16 9.90 -10.94 -10.41
C LEU A 16 9.26 -10.48 -11.72
N GLU A 17 9.11 -11.38 -12.71
CA GLU A 17 8.43 -11.09 -13.97
C GLU A 17 6.99 -10.62 -13.75
N ARG A 18 6.27 -11.25 -12.81
CA ARG A 18 4.92 -10.84 -12.42
C ARG A 18 4.92 -9.46 -11.76
N ALA A 19 5.86 -9.17 -10.88
CA ALA A 19 5.99 -7.86 -10.23
C ALA A 19 6.32 -6.76 -11.26
N ILE A 20 7.26 -7.01 -12.17
CA ILE A 20 7.62 -6.09 -13.27
C ILE A 20 6.44 -5.87 -14.20
N SER A 21 5.71 -6.93 -14.57
CA SER A 21 4.54 -6.80 -15.45
C SER A 21 3.46 -5.93 -14.84
N ARG A 22 3.24 -6.07 -13.51
CA ARG A 22 2.29 -5.23 -12.76
C ARG A 22 2.77 -3.80 -12.64
N GLU A 23 4.04 -3.58 -12.33
CA GLU A 23 4.64 -2.24 -12.28
C GLU A 23 4.50 -1.54 -13.64
N ALA A 24 4.80 -2.23 -14.74
CA ALA A 24 4.71 -1.67 -16.09
C ALA A 24 3.28 -1.24 -16.48
N GLN A 25 2.26 -1.96 -16.00
CA GLN A 25 0.85 -1.58 -16.23
C GLN A 25 0.46 -0.29 -15.49
N MET A 26 1.11 0.01 -14.36
CA MET A 26 0.77 1.15 -13.52
C MET A 26 1.76 2.29 -13.59
N TRP A 27 2.97 2.07 -14.12
CA TRP A 27 3.98 3.09 -14.29
C TRP A 27 3.45 4.17 -15.23
N LYS A 28 2.95 5.24 -14.62
CA LYS A 28 2.64 6.49 -15.28
C LYS A 28 3.63 7.49 -14.71
N VAL A 29 4.40 8.15 -15.58
CA VAL A 29 5.27 9.26 -15.17
C VAL A 29 4.39 10.24 -14.39
N ASN A 30 4.63 10.34 -13.09
CA ASN A 30 3.91 11.29 -12.25
C ASN A 30 4.48 12.68 -12.55
N VAL A 31 3.96 13.33 -13.60
CA VAL A 31 4.26 14.72 -13.90
C VAL A 31 3.45 15.55 -12.91
N PRO A 32 4.08 16.30 -11.98
CA PRO A 32 3.36 17.18 -11.08
C PRO A 32 2.59 18.19 -11.92
N LYS A 33 1.27 18.03 -12.01
CA LYS A 33 0.42 19.00 -12.70
C LYS A 33 0.42 20.25 -11.84
N ILE A 34 0.75 21.41 -12.42
CA ILE A 34 0.69 22.70 -11.71
C ILE A 34 -0.70 22.83 -11.09
N HIS A 35 -0.77 22.78 -9.76
CA HIS A 35 -2.04 22.69 -9.04
C HIS A 35 -2.64 24.08 -8.82
N THR A 36 -3.89 24.25 -9.21
CA THR A 36 -4.78 25.33 -8.73
C THR A 36 -4.99 25.19 -7.21
N ASN A 37 -5.19 26.30 -6.49
CA ASN A 37 -5.34 26.42 -5.01
C ASN A 37 -6.39 25.51 -4.32
N GLN A 38 -7.09 24.64 -5.05
CA GLN A 38 -8.20 23.81 -4.56
C GLN A 38 -7.87 22.30 -4.48
N ASN A 39 -6.68 21.85 -4.89
CA ASN A 39 -6.28 20.44 -4.83
C ASN A 39 -5.43 20.14 -3.59
N VAL A 40 -5.38 18.86 -3.20
CA VAL A 40 -4.43 18.34 -2.19
C VAL A 40 -3.00 18.67 -2.58
N SER A 41 -2.26 19.32 -1.69
CA SER A 41 -0.84 19.62 -1.88
C SER A 41 0.05 18.41 -1.57
N PRO A 42 1.28 18.36 -2.10
CA PRO A 42 2.26 17.32 -1.71
C PRO A 42 2.50 17.24 -0.20
N SER A 43 2.57 18.39 0.48
CA SER A 43 2.76 18.44 1.94
C SER A 43 1.60 17.79 2.70
N GLN A 44 0.35 18.08 2.31
CA GLN A 44 -0.83 17.46 2.91
C GLN A 44 -0.87 15.94 2.66
N ARG A 45 -0.45 15.50 1.47
CA ARG A 45 -0.31 14.08 1.15
C ARG A 45 0.73 13.42 2.06
N ASP A 46 1.89 14.05 2.28
CA ASP A 46 2.94 13.50 3.14
C ASP A 46 2.54 13.44 4.62
N GLU A 47 1.85 14.45 5.13
CA GLU A 47 1.28 14.45 6.48
C GLU A 47 0.33 13.26 6.69
N VAL A 48 -0.52 13.00 5.70
CA VAL A 48 -1.50 11.91 5.77
C VAL A 48 -0.83 10.54 5.62
N ILE A 49 0.21 10.41 4.82
CA ILE A 49 1.02 9.19 4.75
C ILE A 49 1.72 8.90 6.09
N GLN A 50 2.27 9.92 6.76
CA GLN A 50 2.82 9.75 8.10
C GLN A 50 1.74 9.33 9.12
N TRP A 51 0.53 9.88 9.00
CA TRP A 51 -0.60 9.46 9.82
C TRP A 51 -0.99 7.99 9.56
N LEU A 52 -1.08 7.55 8.31
CA LEU A 52 -1.33 6.15 7.97
C LEU A 52 -0.24 5.21 8.53
N ALA A 53 1.03 5.63 8.51
CA ALA A 53 2.12 4.87 9.11
C ALA A 53 1.93 4.68 10.62
N LYS A 54 1.49 5.73 11.34
CA LYS A 54 1.15 5.64 12.77
C LYS A 54 -0.03 4.70 13.01
N LEU A 55 -1.08 4.76 12.19
CA LEU A 55 -2.24 3.87 12.28
C LEU A 55 -1.83 2.40 12.08
N LYS A 56 -0.97 2.11 11.10
CA LYS A 56 -0.42 0.76 10.90
C LYS A 56 0.19 0.19 12.18
N TYR A 57 0.95 0.99 12.93
CA TYR A 57 1.48 0.55 14.23
C TYR A 57 0.40 0.44 15.31
N GLN A 58 -0.51 1.41 15.39
CA GLN A 58 -1.60 1.42 16.37
C GLN A 58 -2.52 0.20 16.25
N PHE A 59 -2.81 -0.25 15.02
CA PHE A 59 -3.64 -1.42 14.73
C PHE A 59 -2.83 -2.70 14.52
N ASN A 60 -1.50 -2.66 14.68
CA ASN A 60 -0.60 -3.79 14.51
C ASN A 60 -0.77 -4.53 13.15
N LEU A 61 -0.89 -3.75 12.07
CA LEU A 61 -1.07 -4.27 10.71
C LEU A 61 0.28 -4.47 10.01
N TYR A 62 0.28 -5.32 8.98
CA TYR A 62 1.46 -5.61 8.17
C TYR A 62 1.98 -4.37 7.42
N PRO A 63 3.30 -4.26 7.17
CA PRO A 63 3.86 -3.19 6.35
C PRO A 63 3.31 -3.18 4.91
N GLU A 64 2.90 -4.33 4.38
CA GLU A 64 2.22 -4.51 3.10
C GLU A 64 0.89 -3.75 3.07
N THR A 65 0.13 -3.74 4.16
CA THR A 65 -1.12 -2.97 4.28
C THR A 65 -0.87 -1.48 4.13
N PHE A 66 0.19 -0.96 4.76
CA PHE A 66 0.59 0.44 4.60
C PHE A 66 1.09 0.77 3.19
N ALA A 67 1.89 -0.13 2.59
CA ALA A 67 2.41 0.03 1.24
C ALA A 67 1.26 0.09 0.21
N LEU A 68 0.29 -0.83 0.32
CA LEU A 68 -0.90 -0.85 -0.52
C LEU A 68 -1.77 0.39 -0.28
N ALA A 69 -2.03 0.78 0.97
CA ALA A 69 -2.82 1.97 1.29
C ALA A 69 -2.22 3.24 0.67
N SER A 70 -0.89 3.38 0.73
CA SER A 70 -0.15 4.50 0.13
C SER A 70 -0.28 4.49 -1.40
N SER A 71 -0.13 3.33 -2.03
CA SER A 71 -0.29 3.19 -3.49
C SER A 71 -1.72 3.49 -3.95
N LEU A 72 -2.74 3.04 -3.21
CA LEU A 72 -4.14 3.34 -3.49
C LEU A 72 -4.43 4.85 -3.38
N LEU A 73 -3.92 5.50 -2.33
CA LEU A 73 -4.06 6.94 -2.15
C LEU A 73 -3.47 7.72 -3.33
N ASP A 74 -2.22 7.41 -3.70
CA ASP A 74 -1.54 8.12 -4.79
C ASP A 74 -2.22 7.89 -6.14
N ARG A 75 -2.59 6.64 -6.45
CA ARG A 75 -3.33 6.30 -7.68
C ARG A 75 -4.66 7.04 -7.72
N PHE A 76 -5.39 7.08 -6.60
CA PHE A 76 -6.66 7.81 -6.53
C PHE A 76 -6.45 9.31 -6.76
N LEU A 77 -5.53 9.96 -6.04
CA LEU A 77 -5.24 11.38 -6.18
C LEU A 77 -4.71 11.76 -7.59
N ALA A 78 -4.07 10.83 -8.29
CA ALA A 78 -3.66 11.03 -9.69
C ALA A 78 -4.85 11.02 -10.67
N THR A 79 -5.96 10.36 -10.32
CA THR A 79 -7.17 10.24 -11.17
C THR A 79 -8.23 11.30 -10.90
N VAL A 80 -8.26 11.90 -9.71
CA VAL A 80 -9.30 12.86 -9.31
C VAL A 80 -8.74 14.18 -8.81
N LYS A 81 -9.48 15.27 -9.03
CA LYS A 81 -9.25 16.55 -8.35
C LYS A 81 -9.88 16.49 -6.96
N ALA A 82 -9.12 16.07 -5.96
CA ALA A 82 -9.59 15.96 -4.58
C ALA A 82 -9.41 17.29 -3.83
N HIS A 83 -10.47 17.71 -3.14
CA HIS A 83 -10.39 18.86 -2.23
C HIS A 83 -9.78 18.42 -0.88
N PRO A 84 -8.85 19.20 -0.29
CA PRO A 84 -8.19 18.86 0.99
C PRO A 84 -9.11 18.43 2.13
N LYS A 85 -10.32 19.01 2.23
CA LYS A 85 -11.31 18.65 3.26
C LYS A 85 -11.76 17.19 3.25
N TYR A 86 -11.57 16.48 2.14
CA TYR A 86 -11.90 15.06 2.01
C TYR A 86 -10.69 14.14 2.17
N LEU A 87 -9.48 14.68 2.32
CA LEU A 87 -8.24 13.90 2.28
C LEU A 87 -8.19 12.82 3.36
N ASN A 88 -8.57 13.14 4.60
CA ASN A 88 -8.60 12.16 5.69
C ASN A 88 -9.58 11.02 5.41
N CYS A 89 -10.75 11.33 4.83
CA CYS A 89 -11.74 10.33 4.44
C CYS A 89 -11.21 9.42 3.32
N ILE A 90 -10.55 9.99 2.30
CA ILE A 90 -9.92 9.25 1.21
C ILE A 90 -8.84 8.30 1.78
N ALA A 91 -7.96 8.82 2.63
CA ALA A 91 -6.84 8.07 3.16
C ALA A 91 -7.27 6.94 4.10
N ILE A 92 -8.19 7.19 5.04
CA ILE A 92 -8.69 6.12 5.92
C ILE A 92 -9.44 5.04 5.15
N SER A 93 -10.10 5.41 4.05
CA SER A 93 -10.79 4.45 3.17
C SER A 93 -9.78 3.61 2.38
N CYS A 94 -8.69 4.22 1.87
CA CYS A 94 -7.59 3.47 1.26
C CYS A 94 -6.94 2.50 2.26
N PHE A 95 -6.75 2.93 3.51
CA PHE A 95 -6.21 2.10 4.58
C PHE A 95 -7.12 0.92 4.94
N PHE A 96 -8.42 1.16 5.09
CA PHE A 96 -9.38 0.10 5.34
C PHE A 96 -9.47 -0.90 4.18
N LEU A 97 -9.47 -0.40 2.95
CA LEU A 97 -9.48 -1.24 1.75
C LEU A 97 -8.21 -2.09 1.65
N ALA A 98 -7.05 -1.51 1.96
CA ALA A 98 -5.79 -2.25 2.00
C ALA A 98 -5.79 -3.33 3.08
N ALA A 99 -6.31 -3.02 4.28
CA ALA A 99 -6.42 -4.00 5.36
C ALA A 99 -7.28 -5.19 4.92
N LYS A 100 -8.44 -4.95 4.30
CA LYS A 100 -9.29 -6.03 3.75
C LYS A 100 -8.65 -6.85 2.64
N THR A 101 -7.59 -6.34 2.00
CA THR A 101 -6.94 -7.01 0.86
C THR A 101 -5.75 -7.85 1.31
N VAL A 102 -5.06 -7.43 2.37
CA VAL A 102 -3.76 -7.98 2.79
C VAL A 102 -3.85 -8.75 4.10
N GLU A 103 -4.68 -8.29 5.04
CA GLU A 103 -4.77 -8.86 6.37
C GLU A 103 -5.69 -10.09 6.39
N GLU A 104 -5.46 -10.95 7.38
CA GLU A 104 -6.42 -11.99 7.76
C GLU A 104 -7.67 -11.36 8.38
N ASP A 105 -8.84 -11.99 8.21
CA ASP A 105 -10.14 -11.44 8.64
C ASP A 105 -10.16 -11.02 10.12
N GLU A 106 -9.44 -11.76 10.99
CA GLU A 106 -9.35 -11.51 12.43
C GLU A 106 -8.53 -10.25 12.78
N LYS A 107 -7.63 -9.82 11.89
CA LYS A 107 -6.78 -8.63 12.06
C LYS A 107 -7.40 -7.36 11.51
N ILE A 108 -8.39 -7.48 10.63
CA ILE A 108 -9.05 -6.32 10.02
C ILE A 108 -9.77 -5.54 11.13
N PRO A 109 -9.44 -4.25 11.36
CA PRO A 109 -10.10 -3.46 12.37
C PRO A 109 -11.60 -3.33 12.05
N VAL A 110 -12.46 -3.53 13.06
CA VAL A 110 -13.89 -3.24 12.94
C VAL A 110 -14.06 -1.78 12.51
N LEU A 111 -14.80 -1.54 11.42
CA LEU A 111 -14.87 -0.20 10.80
C LEU A 111 -15.28 0.92 11.77
N LYS A 112 -16.18 0.64 12.71
CA LYS A 112 -16.59 1.61 13.74
C LYS A 112 -15.45 1.96 14.71
N VAL A 113 -14.63 0.96 15.05
CA VAL A 113 -13.42 1.13 15.88
C VAL A 113 -12.38 1.92 15.09
N LEU A 114 -12.13 1.55 13.83
CA LEU A 114 -11.21 2.28 12.96
C LEU A 114 -11.59 3.75 12.80
N ALA A 115 -12.88 4.04 12.55
CA ALA A 115 -13.36 5.41 12.39
C ALA A 115 -13.16 6.26 13.65
N ARG A 116 -13.43 5.67 14.83
CA ARG A 116 -13.28 6.31 16.14
C ARG A 116 -11.81 6.52 16.51
N ASP A 117 -11.01 5.46 16.46
CA ASP A 117 -9.66 5.44 17.04
C ASP A 117 -8.59 6.01 16.10
N SER A 118 -8.91 6.19 14.81
CA SER A 118 -8.05 6.91 13.87
C SER A 118 -8.16 8.42 13.98
N PHE A 119 -9.20 8.95 14.65
CA PHE A 119 -9.53 10.38 14.70
C PHE A 119 -9.66 11.04 13.30
N CYS A 120 -10.04 10.25 12.29
CA CYS A 120 -10.18 10.72 10.90
C CYS A 120 -11.30 11.76 10.70
N GLY A 121 -12.20 11.93 11.68
CA GLY A 121 -13.37 12.81 11.60
C GLY A 121 -14.46 12.33 10.65
N CYS A 122 -14.42 11.07 10.21
CA CYS A 122 -15.37 10.48 9.28
C CYS A 122 -16.23 9.42 9.96
N SER A 123 -17.50 9.35 9.59
CA SER A 123 -18.40 8.26 9.98
C SER A 123 -18.13 6.98 9.16
N SER A 124 -18.53 5.82 9.68
CA SER A 124 -18.41 4.55 8.96
C SER A 124 -19.13 4.56 7.60
N SER A 125 -20.26 5.27 7.48
CA SER A 125 -21.00 5.38 6.22
C SER A 125 -20.24 6.23 5.19
N GLU A 126 -19.56 7.29 5.62
CA GLU A 126 -18.70 8.10 4.74
C GLU A 126 -17.49 7.30 4.25
N ILE A 127 -16.87 6.50 5.12
CA ILE A 127 -15.76 5.62 4.75
C ILE A 127 -16.22 4.59 3.71
N LEU A 128 -17.35 3.91 3.92
CA LEU A 128 -17.89 2.94 2.94
C LEU A 128 -18.29 3.60 1.61
N ARG A 129 -18.79 4.84 1.66
CA ARG A 129 -19.11 5.61 0.44
C ARG A 129 -17.83 5.95 -0.32
N MET A 130 -16.80 6.42 0.37
CA MET A 130 -15.52 6.77 -0.24
C MET A 130 -14.79 5.54 -0.76
N GLU A 131 -14.83 4.41 -0.06
CA GLU A 131 -14.29 3.12 -0.53
C GLU A 131 -14.87 2.73 -1.89
N ARG A 132 -16.19 2.79 -2.07
CA ARG A 132 -16.83 2.52 -3.36
C ARG A 132 -16.35 3.48 -4.45
N ILE A 133 -16.23 4.77 -4.15
CA ILE A 133 -15.71 5.77 -5.09
C ILE A 133 -14.27 5.44 -5.50
N ILE A 134 -13.42 5.03 -4.55
CA ILE A 134 -12.04 4.62 -4.82
C ILE A 134 -12.02 3.40 -5.74
N LEU A 135 -12.78 2.36 -5.40
CA LEU A 135 -12.88 1.14 -6.21
C LEU A 135 -13.31 1.45 -7.65
N ASP A 136 -14.37 2.24 -7.83
CA ASP A 136 -14.87 2.61 -9.15
C ASP A 136 -13.84 3.45 -9.94
N LYS A 137 -13.15 4.38 -9.29
CA LYS A 137 -12.12 5.21 -9.95
C LYS A 137 -10.86 4.45 -10.31
N LEU A 138 -10.55 3.39 -9.57
CA LEU A 138 -9.44 2.49 -9.86
C LEU A 138 -9.85 1.29 -10.70
N ASN A 139 -11.09 1.25 -11.24
CA ASN A 139 -11.63 0.13 -12.01
C ASN A 139 -11.47 -1.22 -11.29
N TRP A 140 -11.61 -1.22 -9.96
CA TRP A 140 -11.45 -2.39 -9.09
C TRP A 140 -10.05 -3.03 -9.14
N ASP A 141 -9.08 -2.37 -9.76
CA ASP A 141 -7.70 -2.83 -9.79
C ASP A 141 -6.97 -2.40 -8.52
N LEU A 142 -6.90 -3.31 -7.54
CA LEU A 142 -6.12 -3.15 -6.31
C LEU A 142 -4.74 -3.81 -6.40
N HIS A 143 -4.44 -4.50 -7.51
CA HIS A 143 -3.27 -5.37 -7.64
C HIS A 143 -2.03 -4.59 -8.08
N THR A 144 -1.56 -3.74 -7.17
CA THR A 144 -0.34 -2.96 -7.37
C THR A 144 0.90 -3.70 -6.88
N ALA A 145 1.95 -3.72 -7.70
CA ALA A 145 3.30 -4.01 -7.21
C ALA A 145 3.80 -2.80 -6.43
N THR A 146 4.08 -3.02 -5.16
CA THR A 146 4.68 -2.03 -4.27
C THR A 146 6.19 -2.19 -4.23
N PRO A 147 6.96 -1.15 -3.87
CA PRO A 147 8.39 -1.29 -3.64
C PRO A 147 8.74 -2.40 -2.63
N LEU A 148 7.84 -2.68 -1.69
CA LEU A 148 8.01 -3.72 -0.69
C LEU A 148 7.96 -5.14 -1.31
N ASP A 149 7.16 -5.36 -2.36
CA ASP A 149 7.14 -6.63 -3.09
C ASP A 149 8.50 -6.95 -3.71
N PHE A 150 9.14 -5.96 -4.33
CA PHE A 150 10.48 -6.10 -4.88
C PHE A 150 11.52 -6.33 -3.78
N LEU A 151 11.41 -5.64 -2.65
CA LEU A 151 12.30 -5.85 -1.51
C LEU A 151 12.19 -7.29 -0.98
N HIS A 152 10.98 -7.84 -0.86
CA HIS A 152 10.77 -9.23 -0.45
C HIS A 152 11.37 -10.22 -1.46
N ILE A 153 11.17 -9.98 -2.76
CA ILE A 153 11.75 -10.83 -3.83
C ILE A 153 13.28 -10.79 -3.77
N PHE A 154 13.89 -9.60 -3.69
CA PHE A 154 15.34 -9.46 -3.62
C PHE A 154 15.94 -10.04 -2.35
N HIS A 155 15.27 -9.85 -1.20
CA HIS A 155 15.68 -10.47 0.06
C HIS A 155 15.66 -12.01 -0.05
N ALA A 156 14.59 -12.59 -0.60
CA ALA A 156 14.50 -14.03 -0.81
C ALA A 156 15.58 -14.58 -1.75
N ILE A 157 15.87 -13.87 -2.84
CA ILE A 157 16.96 -14.22 -3.76
C ILE A 157 18.32 -14.14 -3.05
N ALA A 158 18.57 -13.08 -2.27
CA ALA A 158 19.83 -12.89 -1.56
C ALA A 158 20.07 -13.99 -0.51
N VAL A 159 19.05 -14.30 0.30
CA VAL A 159 19.12 -15.33 1.35
C VAL A 159 19.28 -16.73 0.76
N SER A 160 18.56 -17.05 -0.32
CA SER A 160 18.68 -18.35 -0.98
C SER A 160 20.05 -18.55 -1.64
N THR A 161 20.59 -17.50 -2.25
CA THR A 161 21.90 -17.54 -2.90
C THR A 161 23.06 -17.53 -1.90
N ARG A 162 22.88 -16.86 -0.75
CA ARG A 162 23.90 -16.69 0.29
C ARG A 162 23.30 -16.83 1.70
N PRO A 163 23.02 -18.05 2.17
CA PRO A 163 22.40 -18.29 3.48
C PRO A 163 23.21 -17.73 4.66
N GLN A 164 24.52 -17.60 4.51
CA GLN A 164 25.42 -17.02 5.51
C GLN A 164 25.05 -15.57 5.90
N LEU A 165 24.36 -14.84 5.02
CA LEU A 165 23.93 -13.47 5.31
C LEU A 165 22.95 -13.41 6.49
N LEU A 166 22.11 -14.44 6.68
CA LEU A 166 21.17 -14.49 7.80
C LEU A 166 21.86 -14.47 9.17
N PHE A 167 23.05 -15.06 9.28
CA PHE A 167 23.81 -15.11 10.53
C PHE A 167 24.62 -13.84 10.79
N SER A 168 24.85 -13.03 9.76
CA SER A 168 25.57 -11.75 9.86
C SER A 168 24.66 -10.54 10.07
N LEU A 169 23.34 -10.70 9.89
CA LEU A 169 22.40 -9.61 10.09
C LEU A 169 22.20 -9.34 11.59
N PRO A 170 22.20 -8.08 12.02
CA PRO A 170 21.87 -7.74 13.40
C PRO A 170 20.45 -8.24 13.71
N LYS A 171 20.29 -8.91 14.85
CA LYS A 171 18.97 -9.26 15.37
C LYS A 171 18.30 -7.95 15.81
N LEU A 172 17.30 -7.52 15.04
CA LEU A 172 16.42 -6.39 15.38
C LEU A 172 15.42 -6.79 16.46
#